data_AF-A0A6D2IGX1-F1
#
_entry.id   AF-A0A6D2IGX1-F1
#
_cell.length_a   1.000
_cell.length_b   1.000
_cell.length_c   1.000
_cell.angle_alpha   90.00
_cell.angle_beta   90.00
_cell.angle_gamma   90.00
#
_symmetry.space_group_name_H-M   'P 1'
#
loop_
_entity.id
_entity.type
_entity.pdbx_description
1 polymer ?
#
loop_
_entity_poly.entity_id
_entity_poly.type
_entity_poly.pdbx_seq_one_letter_code
_entity_poly.pdbx_strand_id
1 'polypeptide(L)'
;MSEDISGRKSLRIEDFSDVVEGGRIGDMYDDIKKKEDLTCRERSTMVFWNVIKCPIPPDVLPGVESTIRSALRRMGLHGTLLIYVYGDKSLLDRKHVFLKAGISYHVQREQLSDADIEDSGEMELHVIMLADNTSERPAVIMAIPKPDQDSELHRVLKCLQSRDHDVLLVNPPVGDSGQFLESAESVLACTQCLDGEPITRPYCVCAYS
;
A
#
# COMPACT_ATOMS: atom_id res chain seq x y z
N MET A 1 -19.53 -26.89 -63.70
CA MET A 1 -19.77 -25.84 -62.71
C MET A 1 -19.35 -26.38 -61.37
N SER A 2 -18.25 -25.81 -60.88
CA SER A 2 -17.83 -25.60 -59.49
C SER A 2 -17.87 -26.74 -58.45
N GLU A 3 -16.66 -27.01 -57.95
CA GLU A 3 -16.21 -27.27 -56.56
C GLU A 3 -16.48 -28.68 -55.97
N ASP A 4 -15.45 -29.55 -55.92
CA ASP A 4 -14.40 -29.75 -54.87
C ASP A 4 -14.92 -30.36 -53.56
N ILE A 5 -14.77 -31.68 -53.35
CA ILE A 5 -13.67 -32.39 -52.66
C ILE A 5 -13.42 -31.91 -51.22
N SER A 6 -13.73 -32.76 -50.24
CA SER A 6 -12.86 -33.08 -49.08
C SER A 6 -13.61 -34.07 -48.17
N GLY A 7 -13.15 -35.27 -47.84
CA GLY A 7 -11.76 -35.73 -47.72
C GLY A 7 -11.36 -35.89 -46.25
N ARG A 8 -11.98 -36.86 -45.54
CA ARG A 8 -11.58 -37.31 -44.20
C ARG A 8 -10.07 -37.59 -44.15
N LYS A 9 -9.30 -36.88 -43.32
CA LYS A 9 -8.03 -37.37 -42.76
C LYS A 9 -7.80 -36.84 -41.34
N SER A 10 -7.43 -37.79 -40.48
CA SER A 10 -6.89 -37.64 -39.13
C SER A 10 -5.61 -36.78 -39.13
N LEU A 11 -5.51 -35.85 -38.20
CA LEU A 11 -4.31 -35.09 -37.80
C LEU A 11 -4.33 -35.05 -36.26
N ARG A 12 -3.54 -35.91 -35.62
CA ARG A 12 -2.22 -35.62 -35.03
C ARG A 12 -2.31 -34.59 -33.90
N ILE A 13 -2.01 -35.07 -32.70
CA ILE A 13 -1.72 -34.29 -31.50
C ILE A 13 -0.47 -33.46 -31.84
N GLU A 14 -0.65 -32.16 -32.02
CA GLU A 14 0.43 -31.20 -32.19
C GLU A 14 0.47 -30.30 -30.94
N ASP A 15 1.61 -30.38 -30.26
CA ASP A 15 2.27 -29.38 -29.42
C ASP A 15 1.43 -28.17 -28.93
N PHE A 16 1.06 -28.20 -27.65
CA PHE A 16 0.62 -27.00 -26.91
C PHE A 16 1.84 -26.21 -26.38
N SER A 17 2.77 -25.86 -27.28
CA SER A 17 3.90 -24.98 -26.96
C SER A 17 3.57 -23.50 -27.11
N ASP A 18 2.54 -23.11 -27.88
CA ASP A 18 2.33 -21.71 -28.21
C ASP A 18 0.84 -21.36 -28.25
N VAL A 19 0.29 -20.91 -27.11
CA VAL A 19 -0.51 -19.68 -26.97
C VAL A 19 -0.47 -19.31 -25.48
N VAL A 20 0.51 -18.50 -25.11
CA VAL A 20 0.44 -17.67 -23.90
C VAL A 20 -0.11 -16.32 -24.34
N GLU A 21 -1.38 -16.05 -24.07
CA GLU A 21 -1.84 -14.67 -23.87
C GLU A 21 -2.18 -14.53 -22.40
N GLY A 22 -1.12 -14.61 -21.58
CA GLY A 22 -1.18 -14.25 -20.18
C GLY A 22 -1.47 -12.76 -20.10
N GLY A 23 -2.67 -12.41 -19.61
CA GLY A 23 -3.02 -11.05 -19.28
C GLY A 23 -1.98 -10.46 -18.33
N ARG A 24 -1.17 -9.54 -18.84
CA ARG A 24 -0.29 -8.71 -18.02
C ARG A 24 -1.17 -7.72 -17.27
N ILE A 25 -1.41 -7.98 -15.99
CA ILE A 25 -1.81 -6.93 -15.05
C ILE A 25 -0.53 -6.22 -14.67
N GLY A 26 -0.14 -5.22 -15.45
CA GLY A 26 1.11 -4.53 -15.22
C GLY A 26 1.28 -3.34 -16.12
N ASP A 27 0.32 -2.41 -16.10
CA ASP A 27 0.44 -1.09 -16.76
C ASP A 27 -0.48 -0.04 -16.08
N MET A 28 -0.55 -0.02 -14.73
CA MET A 28 -1.30 1.02 -13.98
C MET A 28 -0.41 1.85 -13.05
N TYR A 29 0.90 1.89 -13.28
CA TYR A 29 1.85 2.58 -12.38
C TYR A 29 2.76 3.62 -13.05
N ASP A 30 2.62 3.88 -14.35
CA ASP A 30 3.56 4.76 -15.07
C ASP A 30 3.15 6.24 -15.20
N ASP A 31 1.91 6.62 -14.86
CA ASP A 31 1.39 7.96 -15.18
C ASP A 31 1.58 9.04 -14.12
N ILE A 32 2.36 8.80 -13.05
CA ILE A 32 2.66 9.83 -12.04
C ILE A 32 4.15 10.15 -11.99
N LYS A 33 4.72 10.64 -13.10
CA LYS A 33 6.03 11.31 -13.07
C LYS A 33 6.06 12.50 -14.03
N LYS A 34 5.62 13.67 -13.55
CA LYS A 34 6.22 14.98 -13.91
C LYS A 34 6.10 15.99 -12.78
N LYS A 35 7.16 16.09 -11.98
CA LYS A 35 7.79 17.35 -11.54
C LYS A 35 9.16 17.04 -10.92
N GLU A 36 10.21 17.56 -11.55
CA GLU A 36 11.58 17.73 -11.04
C GLU A 36 11.49 18.37 -9.63
N ASP A 37 12.23 18.00 -8.57
CA ASP A 37 13.61 17.54 -8.40
C ASP A 37 13.74 16.56 -7.21
N LEU A 38 14.87 15.83 -7.18
CA LEU A 38 15.33 14.76 -6.27
C LEU A 38 15.07 13.34 -6.80
N THR A 39 16.01 12.78 -7.58
CA THR A 39 16.16 11.32 -7.65
C THR A 39 16.79 10.84 -6.36
N CYS A 40 16.03 10.92 -5.27
CA CYS A 40 16.51 10.38 -4.03
C CYS A 40 16.48 8.85 -4.12
N ARG A 41 17.61 8.22 -3.82
CA ARG A 41 17.73 6.76 -3.65
C ARG A 41 17.05 6.27 -2.36
N GLU A 42 16.08 7.02 -1.85
CA GLU A 42 15.41 6.76 -0.58
C GLU A 42 14.44 5.60 -0.67
N ARG A 43 14.24 4.95 0.48
CA ARG A 43 13.27 3.87 0.66
C ARG A 43 11.86 4.45 0.51
N SER A 44 11.02 3.78 -0.27
CA SER A 44 9.60 4.11 -0.33
C SER A 44 8.95 3.83 1.02
N THR A 45 8.04 4.72 1.43
CA THR A 45 7.18 4.52 2.59
C THR A 45 5.80 4.07 2.15
N MET A 46 5.36 2.92 2.67
CA MET A 46 4.04 2.36 2.46
C MET A 46 3.23 2.46 3.76
N VAL A 47 2.11 3.17 3.72
CA VAL A 47 1.21 3.35 4.85
C VAL A 47 0.01 2.44 4.66
N PHE A 48 -0.25 1.60 5.65
CA PHE A 48 -1.40 0.69 5.71
C PHE A 48 -2.31 1.13 6.85
N TRP A 49 -3.54 1.47 6.52
CA TRP A 49 -4.43 2.15 7.44
C TRP A 49 -5.80 1.47 7.55
N ASN A 50 -6.11 0.93 8.73
CA ASN A 50 -7.43 0.44 9.07
C ASN A 50 -8.33 1.60 9.51
N VAL A 51 -9.22 2.06 8.62
CA VAL A 51 -10.14 3.17 8.93
C VAL A 51 -11.41 2.74 9.66
N ILE A 52 -11.61 1.44 9.85
CA ILE A 52 -12.65 0.92 10.75
C ILE A 52 -12.22 1.16 12.21
N LYS A 53 -10.94 0.88 12.52
CA LYS A 53 -10.37 1.10 13.86
C LYS A 53 -9.93 2.54 14.10
N CYS A 54 -9.45 3.24 13.06
CA CYS A 54 -8.96 4.62 13.15
C CYS A 54 -9.49 5.45 11.98
N PRO A 55 -10.72 6.02 12.08
CA PRO A 55 -11.36 6.70 10.98
C PRO A 55 -10.61 7.96 10.54
N ILE A 56 -10.81 8.36 9.28
CA ILE A 56 -10.32 9.64 8.74
C ILE A 56 -11.45 10.67 8.81
N PRO A 57 -11.26 11.79 9.52
CA PRO A 57 -12.21 12.89 9.50
C PRO A 57 -12.41 13.43 8.08
N PRO A 58 -13.66 13.61 7.60
CA PRO A 58 -13.92 14.04 6.22
C PRO A 58 -13.28 15.39 5.83
N ASP A 59 -13.17 16.29 6.79
CA ASP A 59 -12.56 17.62 6.69
C ASP A 59 -11.04 17.57 6.58
N VAL A 60 -10.41 16.54 7.16
CA VAL A 60 -8.96 16.37 7.15
C VAL A 60 -8.49 15.61 5.90
N LEU A 61 -9.33 14.75 5.31
CA LEU A 61 -9.00 13.88 4.17
C LEU A 61 -8.19 14.56 3.05
N PRO A 62 -8.54 15.77 2.55
CA PRO A 62 -7.76 16.43 1.49
C PRO A 62 -6.32 16.78 1.86
N GLY A 63 -6.02 16.94 3.16
CA GLY A 63 -4.70 17.31 3.68
C GLY A 63 -3.89 16.13 4.23
N VAL A 64 -4.52 14.97 4.45
CA VAL A 64 -3.90 13.79 5.11
C VAL A 64 -2.56 13.41 4.49
N GLU A 65 -2.51 13.30 3.16
CA GLU A 65 -1.28 12.91 2.44
C GLU A 65 -0.13 13.89 2.72
N SER A 66 -0.43 15.19 2.70
CA SER A 66 0.55 16.25 2.99
C SER A 66 1.00 16.21 4.45
N THR A 67 0.08 16.00 5.39
CA THR A 67 0.40 15.91 6.81
C THR A 67 1.31 14.71 7.10
N ILE A 68 0.94 13.52 6.61
CA ILE A 68 1.74 12.30 6.78
C ILE A 68 3.12 12.46 6.14
N ARG A 69 3.19 12.97 4.90
CA ARG A 69 4.47 13.27 4.23
C ARG A 69 5.33 14.22 5.05
N SER A 70 4.72 15.27 5.61
CA SER A 70 5.44 16.24 6.43
C SER A 70 5.99 15.62 7.72
N ALA A 71 5.25 14.71 8.35
CA ALA A 71 5.72 13.95 9.50
C ALA A 71 6.89 13.03 9.14
N LEU A 72 6.77 12.26 8.04
CA LEU A 72 7.82 11.37 7.54
C LEU A 72 9.11 12.13 7.21
N ARG A 73 9.02 13.28 6.55
CA ARG A 73 10.19 14.13 6.26
C ARG A 73 10.90 14.59 7.54
N ARG A 74 10.17 14.87 8.62
CA ARG A 74 10.76 15.23 9.93
C ARG A 74 11.46 14.05 10.59
N MET A 75 11.05 12.82 10.28
CA MET A 75 11.76 11.58 10.64
C MET A 75 13.00 11.31 9.76
N GLY A 76 13.23 12.11 8.70
CA GLY A 76 14.30 11.89 7.73
C GLY A 76 13.92 10.95 6.58
N LEU A 77 12.63 10.69 6.38
CA LEU A 77 12.09 9.85 5.32
C LEU A 77 11.53 10.74 4.21
N HIS A 78 12.28 10.92 3.12
CA HIS A 78 11.86 11.79 2.01
C HIS A 78 11.46 11.03 0.73
N GLY A 79 11.48 9.68 0.77
CA GLY A 79 11.12 8.82 -0.34
C GLY A 79 9.64 8.92 -0.74
N THR A 80 9.27 8.15 -1.77
CA THR A 80 7.89 8.08 -2.25
C THR A 80 6.95 7.61 -1.14
N LEU A 81 5.77 8.23 -1.05
CA LEU A 81 4.72 7.89 -0.10
C LEU A 81 3.57 7.23 -0.85
N LEU A 82 3.20 6.01 -0.42
CA LEU A 82 2.02 5.28 -0.88
C LEU A 82 1.10 5.05 0.32
N ILE A 83 -0.19 5.36 0.18
CA ILE A 83 -1.16 5.22 1.26
C ILE A 83 -2.28 4.27 0.83
N TYR A 84 -2.45 3.19 1.59
CA TYR A 84 -3.48 2.18 1.43
C TYR A 84 -4.42 2.21 2.63
N VAL A 85 -5.70 2.46 2.38
CA VAL A 85 -6.75 2.53 3.37
C VAL A 85 -7.67 1.32 3.24
N TYR A 86 -8.04 0.73 4.38
CA TYR A 86 -8.91 -0.43 4.48
C TYR A 86 -10.11 -0.09 5.34
N GLY A 87 -11.29 -0.13 4.74
CA GLY A 87 -12.53 0.28 5.39
C GLY A 87 -13.72 -0.61 5.06
N ASP A 88 -14.89 -0.16 5.51
CA ASP A 88 -16.16 -0.82 5.23
C ASP A 88 -16.72 -0.46 3.85
N LYS A 89 -17.43 -1.42 3.24
CA LYS A 89 -18.06 -1.27 1.92
C LYS A 89 -18.93 -0.03 1.75
N SER A 90 -19.50 0.53 2.82
CA SER A 90 -20.26 1.78 2.80
C SER A 90 -19.46 2.99 2.29
N LEU A 91 -18.13 2.92 2.31
CA LEU A 91 -17.25 3.97 1.79
C LEU A 91 -16.81 3.73 0.34
N LEU A 92 -17.22 2.62 -0.28
CA LEU A 92 -16.81 2.26 -1.65
C LEU A 92 -17.27 3.31 -2.68
N ASP A 93 -18.47 3.86 -2.54
CA ASP A 93 -18.97 4.96 -3.40
C ASP A 93 -18.10 6.22 -3.32
N ARG A 94 -17.31 6.35 -2.23
CA ARG A 94 -16.39 7.46 -2.00
C ARG A 94 -14.95 7.15 -2.40
N LYS A 95 -14.66 6.01 -3.03
CA LYS A 95 -13.32 5.61 -3.51
C LYS A 95 -12.64 6.70 -4.35
N HIS A 96 -13.40 7.39 -5.20
CA HIS A 96 -12.91 8.50 -6.01
C HIS A 96 -12.40 9.70 -5.18
N VAL A 97 -12.97 9.94 -3.99
CA VAL A 97 -12.52 11.00 -3.07
C VAL A 97 -11.16 10.65 -2.47
N PHE A 98 -10.97 9.39 -2.07
CA PHE A 98 -9.67 8.89 -1.60
C PHE A 98 -8.62 8.98 -2.70
N LEU A 99 -8.94 8.55 -3.92
CA LEU A 99 -8.01 8.61 -5.05
C LEU A 99 -7.57 10.04 -5.35
N LYS A 100 -8.50 11.01 -5.32
CA LYS A 100 -8.20 12.43 -5.49
C LYS A 100 -7.28 12.99 -4.38
N ALA A 101 -7.31 12.38 -3.20
CA ALA A 101 -6.43 12.68 -2.08
C ALA A 101 -5.13 11.85 -2.07
N GLY A 102 -4.82 11.13 -3.15
CA GLY A 102 -3.60 10.31 -3.26
C GLY A 102 -3.64 9.00 -2.45
N ILE A 103 -4.84 8.54 -2.08
CA ILE A 103 -5.05 7.39 -1.21
C ILE A 103 -5.74 6.26 -1.98
N SER A 104 -5.16 5.07 -1.92
CA SER A 104 -5.75 3.83 -2.46
C SER A 104 -6.68 3.22 -1.43
N TYR A 105 -7.97 3.11 -1.75
CA TYR A 105 -8.98 2.56 -0.85
C TYR A 105 -9.31 1.10 -1.22
N HIS A 106 -9.34 0.23 -0.22
CA HIS A 106 -9.67 -1.19 -0.30
C HIS A 106 -10.78 -1.52 0.70
N VAL A 107 -11.67 -2.44 0.35
CA VAL A 107 -12.66 -2.95 1.29
C VAL A 107 -12.03 -4.07 2.10
N GLN A 108 -12.19 -4.00 3.42
CA GLN A 108 -11.72 -5.04 4.32
C GLN A 108 -12.56 -6.31 4.12
N ARG A 109 -11.89 -7.46 3.94
CA ARG A 109 -12.53 -8.73 3.54
C ARG A 109 -13.69 -9.15 4.45
N GLU A 110 -13.56 -8.92 5.76
CA GLU A 110 -14.59 -9.26 6.75
C GLU A 110 -15.92 -8.50 6.55
N GLN A 111 -15.96 -7.46 5.71
CA GLN A 111 -17.16 -6.68 5.39
C GLN A 111 -17.89 -7.15 4.11
N LEU A 112 -17.32 -8.11 3.40
CA LEU A 112 -17.83 -8.60 2.12
C LEU A 112 -18.51 -9.96 2.26
N SER A 113 -19.51 -10.20 1.41
CA SER A 113 -20.06 -11.54 1.23
C SER A 113 -19.19 -12.34 0.25
N ASP A 114 -19.28 -13.67 0.27
CA ASP A 114 -18.52 -14.55 -0.63
C ASP A 114 -18.74 -14.25 -2.14
N ALA A 115 -19.77 -13.47 -2.48
CA ALA A 115 -20.10 -13.08 -3.85
C ALA A 115 -19.40 -11.79 -4.33
N ASP A 116 -18.79 -10.99 -3.43
CA ASP A 116 -18.35 -9.61 -3.73
C ASP A 116 -16.81 -9.44 -3.75
N ILE A 117 -16.06 -10.50 -4.10
CA ILE A 117 -14.62 -10.65 -3.79
C ILE A 117 -13.68 -9.72 -4.60
N GLU A 118 -14.14 -9.09 -5.68
CA GLU A 118 -13.26 -8.41 -6.64
C GLU A 118 -12.49 -7.19 -6.09
N ASP A 119 -12.97 -6.53 -5.02
CA ASP A 119 -12.31 -5.36 -4.40
C ASP A 119 -11.96 -5.59 -2.91
N SER A 120 -11.85 -6.87 -2.53
CA SER A 120 -11.47 -7.31 -1.18
C SER A 120 -9.95 -7.32 -0.99
N GLY A 121 -9.48 -6.80 0.14
CA GLY A 121 -8.08 -6.88 0.53
C GLY A 121 -7.93 -7.32 1.98
N GLU A 122 -7.17 -8.39 2.21
CA GLU A 122 -6.58 -8.65 3.52
C GLU A 122 -5.34 -7.78 3.66
N MET A 123 -5.34 -6.89 4.64
CA MET A 123 -4.27 -5.91 4.83
C MET A 123 -2.92 -6.61 4.99
N GLU A 124 -2.90 -7.70 5.75
CA GLU A 124 -1.74 -8.53 6.03
C GLU A 124 -1.13 -9.12 4.75
N LEU A 125 -1.98 -9.68 3.88
CA LEU A 125 -1.54 -10.25 2.60
C LEU A 125 -1.00 -9.17 1.67
N HIS A 126 -1.68 -8.02 1.61
CA HIS A 126 -1.23 -6.92 0.76
C HIS A 126 0.10 -6.32 1.25
N VAL A 127 0.29 -6.24 2.57
CA VAL A 127 1.57 -5.85 3.19
C VAL A 127 2.70 -6.80 2.76
N ILE A 128 2.47 -8.12 2.84
CA ILE A 128 3.47 -9.12 2.39
C ILE A 128 3.77 -8.94 0.90
N MET A 129 2.74 -8.89 0.05
CA MET A 129 2.91 -8.80 -1.40
C MET A 129 3.68 -7.55 -1.82
N LEU A 130 3.36 -6.39 -1.22
CA LEU A 130 4.05 -5.15 -1.56
C LEU A 130 5.48 -5.11 -0.99
N ALA A 131 5.69 -5.65 0.21
CA ALA A 131 7.03 -5.72 0.80
C ALA A 131 7.95 -6.68 0.00
N ASP A 132 7.46 -7.84 -0.42
CA ASP A 132 8.24 -8.81 -1.22
C ASP A 132 8.59 -8.25 -2.61
N ASN A 133 7.74 -7.40 -3.18
CA ASN A 133 8.00 -6.70 -4.44
C ASN A 133 9.01 -5.55 -4.30
N THR A 134 9.49 -5.22 -3.10
CA THR A 134 10.58 -4.25 -2.92
C THR A 134 11.94 -4.90 -3.16
N SER A 135 12.11 -5.54 -4.32
CA SER A 135 13.24 -6.41 -4.67
C SER A 135 14.61 -5.72 -4.70
N GLU A 136 14.65 -4.38 -4.69
CA GLU A 136 15.89 -3.63 -4.76
C GLU A 136 16.35 -3.05 -3.41
N ARG A 137 15.41 -2.77 -2.48
CA ARG A 137 15.71 -2.08 -1.20
C ARG A 137 14.64 -2.35 -0.15
N PRO A 138 15.01 -2.45 1.13
CA PRO A 138 14.04 -2.51 2.21
C PRO A 138 13.11 -1.30 2.19
N ALA A 139 11.82 -1.54 2.35
CA ALA A 139 10.81 -0.50 2.48
C ALA A 139 10.70 0.04 3.90
N VAL A 140 10.10 1.22 4.03
CA VAL A 140 9.52 1.67 5.29
C VAL A 140 8.03 1.32 5.28
N ILE A 141 7.58 0.61 6.29
CA ILE A 141 6.20 0.12 6.42
C ILE A 141 5.58 0.79 7.63
N MET A 142 4.49 1.52 7.44
CA MET A 142 3.78 2.24 8.50
C MET A 142 2.37 1.66 8.68
N ALA A 143 1.98 1.32 9.90
CA ALA A 143 0.65 0.80 10.21
C ALA A 143 -0.16 1.77 11.10
N ILE A 144 -1.42 2.03 10.72
CA ILE A 144 -2.35 2.93 11.40
C ILE A 144 -3.71 2.25 11.63
N PRO A 145 -4.23 2.16 12.85
CA PRO A 145 -3.48 2.34 14.09
C PRO A 145 -2.50 1.16 14.27
N LYS A 146 -1.71 1.23 15.34
CA LYS A 146 -0.88 0.14 15.83
C LYS A 146 -1.74 -1.13 15.93
N PRO A 147 -1.33 -2.24 15.29
CA PRO A 147 -2.09 -3.47 15.37
C PRO A 147 -1.99 -4.08 16.77
N ASP A 148 -3.01 -4.87 17.12
CA ASP A 148 -3.05 -5.63 18.35
C ASP A 148 -1.86 -6.61 18.40
N GLN A 149 -1.27 -6.80 19.57
CA GLN A 149 -0.03 -7.57 19.73
C GLN A 149 -0.13 -9.02 19.23
N ASP A 150 -1.33 -9.61 19.32
CA ASP A 150 -1.59 -10.99 18.92
C ASP A 150 -2.22 -11.11 17.52
N SER A 151 -2.34 -9.99 16.79
CA SER A 151 -2.90 -10.00 15.42
C SER A 151 -1.92 -10.55 14.39
N GLU A 152 -2.46 -11.12 13.31
CA GLU A 152 -1.65 -11.57 12.17
C GLU A 152 -0.85 -10.43 11.55
N LEU A 153 -1.41 -9.21 11.47
CA LEU A 153 -0.66 -8.03 11.00
C LEU A 153 0.57 -7.75 11.85
N HIS A 154 0.47 -7.83 13.18
CA HIS A 154 1.62 -7.63 14.05
C HIS A 154 2.71 -8.70 13.82
N ARG A 155 2.31 -9.96 13.61
CA ARG A 155 3.24 -11.06 13.29
C ARG A 155 3.94 -10.85 11.93
N VAL A 156 3.19 -10.41 10.92
CA VAL A 156 3.74 -10.08 9.58
C VAL A 156 4.74 -8.94 9.70
N LEU A 157 4.40 -7.86 10.38
CA LEU A 157 5.28 -6.71 10.57
C LEU A 157 6.58 -7.09 11.29
N LYS A 158 6.53 -7.95 12.32
CA LYS A 158 7.75 -8.49 12.96
C LYS A 158 8.61 -9.30 11.97
N CYS A 159 7.98 -10.09 11.11
CA CYS A 159 8.71 -10.86 10.11
C CYS A 159 9.35 -9.97 9.04
N LEU A 160 8.71 -8.85 8.67
CA LEU A 160 9.29 -7.91 7.72
C LEU A 160 10.43 -7.11 8.36
N GLN A 161 10.29 -6.73 9.63
CA GLN A 161 11.38 -6.08 10.35
C GLN A 161 12.64 -6.96 10.43
N SER A 162 12.49 -8.28 10.66
CA SER A 162 13.64 -9.20 10.65
C SER A 162 14.26 -9.41 9.26
N ARG A 163 13.61 -8.92 8.20
CA ARG A 163 14.09 -8.88 6.82
C ARG A 163 14.57 -7.48 6.40
N ASP A 164 14.98 -6.66 7.37
CA ASP A 164 15.60 -5.33 7.19
C ASP A 164 14.62 -4.21 6.76
N HIS A 165 13.31 -4.46 6.79
CA HIS A 165 12.32 -3.39 6.61
C HIS A 165 12.20 -2.53 7.88
N ASP A 166 12.09 -1.21 7.72
CA ASP A 166 11.74 -0.36 8.85
C ASP A 166 10.24 -0.44 9.09
N VAL A 167 9.84 -0.69 10.33
CA VAL A 167 8.43 -0.72 10.71
C VAL A 167 8.09 0.43 11.67
N LEU A 168 7.15 1.26 11.25
CA LEU A 168 6.57 2.36 12.01
C LEU A 168 5.14 2.01 12.44
N LEU A 169 4.82 2.25 13.69
CA LEU A 169 3.50 2.05 14.25
C LEU A 169 2.95 3.38 14.76
N VAL A 170 1.74 3.73 14.34
CA VAL A 170 1.04 4.91 14.85
C VAL A 170 0.11 4.51 15.96
N ASN A 171 0.26 5.10 17.15
CA ASN A 171 -0.65 4.93 18.26
C ASN A 171 -1.42 6.24 18.50
N PRO A 172 -2.59 6.43 17.84
CA PRO A 172 -3.40 7.61 18.05
C PRO A 172 -3.79 7.76 19.53
N PRO A 173 -4.02 9.00 20.01
CA PRO A 173 -4.50 9.22 21.37
C PRO A 173 -5.83 8.50 21.62
N VAL A 174 -6.07 8.06 22.85
CA VAL A 174 -7.30 7.35 23.21
C VAL A 174 -8.52 8.26 22.98
N GLY A 175 -9.52 7.76 22.26
CA GLY A 175 -10.71 8.52 21.91
C GLY A 175 -10.54 9.49 20.73
N ASP A 176 -9.34 9.54 20.14
CA ASP A 176 -9.10 10.29 18.93
C ASP A 176 -9.76 9.60 17.72
N SER A 177 -10.59 10.35 17.00
CA SER A 177 -11.24 9.92 15.76
C SER A 177 -10.49 10.41 14.51
N GLY A 178 -9.17 10.62 14.63
CA GLY A 178 -8.27 11.04 13.55
C GLY A 178 -7.83 12.51 13.57
N GLN A 179 -8.06 13.23 14.65
CA GLN A 179 -7.56 14.60 14.89
C GLN A 179 -6.03 14.66 14.94
N PHE A 180 -5.34 13.56 15.27
CA PHE A 180 -3.88 13.50 15.18
C PHE A 180 -3.33 13.79 13.77
N LEU A 181 -4.19 13.75 12.74
CA LEU A 181 -3.85 14.06 11.35
C LEU A 181 -3.93 15.55 11.01
N GLU A 182 -4.35 16.40 11.94
CA GLU A 182 -4.43 17.85 11.73
C GLU A 182 -3.03 18.49 11.65
N SER A 183 -1.99 17.83 12.18
CA SER A 183 -0.62 18.33 12.16
C SER A 183 0.43 17.23 12.04
N ALA A 184 1.56 17.58 11.42
CA ALA A 184 2.69 16.67 11.27
C ALA A 184 3.34 16.34 12.63
N GLU A 185 3.30 17.29 13.55
CA GLU A 185 3.76 17.16 14.94
C GLU A 185 3.01 16.07 15.68
N SER A 186 1.68 16.04 15.54
CA SER A 186 0.85 15.05 16.23
C SER A 186 1.07 13.64 15.65
N VAL A 187 1.11 13.51 14.31
CA VAL A 187 1.49 12.24 13.66
C VAL A 187 2.86 11.76 14.14
N LEU A 188 3.86 12.64 14.19
CA LEU A 188 5.20 12.30 14.68
C LEU A 188 5.18 11.83 16.14
N ALA A 189 4.45 12.54 17.02
CA ALA A 189 4.36 12.20 18.44
C ALA A 189 3.68 10.85 18.69
N CYS A 190 2.76 10.46 17.81
CA CYS A 190 2.07 9.17 17.85
C CYS A 190 2.83 8.05 17.14
N THR A 191 3.93 8.33 16.44
CA THR A 191 4.67 7.32 15.66
C THR A 191 5.87 6.79 16.43
N GLN A 192 6.00 5.47 16.48
CA GLN A 192 7.14 4.78 17.10
C GLN A 192 7.61 3.62 16.22
N CYS A 193 8.85 3.15 16.39
CA CYS A 193 9.27 1.90 15.79
C CYS A 193 8.55 0.70 16.46
N LEU A 194 8.51 -0.43 15.76
CA LEU A 194 7.87 -1.66 16.25
C LEU A 194 8.37 -2.09 17.64
N ASP A 195 9.67 -1.96 17.88
CA ASP A 195 10.32 -2.31 19.16
C ASP A 195 10.21 -1.21 20.24
N GLY A 196 9.59 -0.08 19.92
CA GLY A 196 9.52 1.08 20.82
C GLY A 196 10.80 1.93 20.86
N GLU A 197 11.81 1.55 20.08
CA GLU A 197 13.04 2.34 19.92
C GLU A 197 12.75 3.68 19.21
N PRO A 198 13.55 4.73 19.49
CA PRO A 198 13.48 5.97 18.75
C PRO A 198 13.77 5.73 17.26
N ILE A 199 13.04 6.43 16.40
CA ILE A 199 13.24 6.36 14.95
C ILE A 199 14.67 6.82 14.64
N THR A 200 15.50 5.90 14.18
CA THR A 200 16.83 6.23 13.69
C THR A 200 16.69 6.87 12.31
N ARG A 201 17.23 8.09 12.15
CA ARG A 201 17.21 8.77 10.85
C ARG A 201 18.04 7.92 9.88
N PRO A 202 17.47 7.40 8.78
CA PRO A 202 18.28 6.65 7.83
C PRO A 202 19.34 7.58 7.22
N TYR A 203 20.50 7.01 6.89
CA TYR A 203 21.51 7.71 6.11
C TYR A 203 20.94 7.97 4.71
N CYS A 204 20.48 9.20 4.49
CA CYS A 204 20.08 9.61 3.15
C CYS A 204 21.32 9.92 2.31
N VAL A 205 21.51 9.18 1.22
CA VAL A 205 22.53 9.47 0.21
C VAL A 205 21.83 10.19 -0.95
N CYS A 206 21.54 11.47 -0.76
CA CYS A 206 21.20 12.36 -1.87
C CYS A 206 22.45 12.52 -2.73
N ALA A 207 22.50 11.87 -3.89
CA ALA A 207 23.49 12.22 -4.91
C ALA A 207 23.01 13.52 -5.57
N TYR A 208 23.75 14.61 -5.36
CA TYR A 208 23.59 15.81 -6.17
C TYR A 208 24.05 15.47 -7.59
N SER A 209 23.14 15.53 -8.56
CA SER A 209 23.46 15.58 -9.99
C SER A 209 23.60 17.03 -10.43
#